data_AF-A0A183KXQ3-F1
#
_entry.id   AF-A0A183KXQ3-F1
#
_cell.length_a   1.000
_cell.length_b   1.000
_cell.length_c   1.000
_cell.angle_alpha   90.00
_cell.angle_beta   90.00
_cell.angle_gamma   90.00
#
_symmetry.space_group_name_H-M   'P 1'
#
loop_
_entity.id
_entity.type
_entity.pdbx_description
1 polymer ?
#
loop_
_entity_poly.entity_id
_entity_poly.type
_entity_poly.pdbx_seq_one_letter_code
_entity_poly.pdbx_strand_id
1 'polypeptide(L)'
;MSRSCIYHLHSSLLSKRINPEDVWRVFIGRIQADMQGVKDGLSVSKLGLPPTNSILSSLSEIMPKSSVTNPDTPNLMTSVPVVVKDNLCVNYRRLPLKTTCASKSLENFCSPYDAAVVSSLLHSGAFIIGKSNMDEFAMGCGSTDSAVAGPVVNPWSEKAASEIRLISGGSSGGSAAAVAAGLCLASVASDTGGSARLPAAYCGVVGLKPTYTLLSRHGLIPLVNTLDVPAIIAPSVSDVACVLTSWLSPINNFARIGDATCSQLPHSFLTRMYNELQALGKGDLDSASKDAPLRIGIPLEYHVPGLQEEICSMWDTVAGWLADHLSCLVQSVRLPHTPMATTVYSVLCATEVASNMARYDGLKYGFSTTKLSNYHEDSLLKNTVTQYSATRSLGFGDVVQGRIFAGNFFLLRDQQCRHLAAARRLWRLIKEDFMKVFESVDFILTPVSPSLPISIDEFSKLDNRTRTTLDDVCTVAVNLSGLPAISFPVGLSSTRGLPISLQLIGPYFSECQLLSLAAKLEHQACFQPLINHKSIIDSI
;
A
#
# COMPACT_ATOMS: atom_id res chain seq x y z
N MET A 1 -15.97 -3.33 22.08
CA MET A 1 -15.21 -2.06 22.18
C MET A 1 -14.55 -1.79 20.82
N SER A 2 -14.66 -0.57 20.28
CA SER A 2 -14.10 -0.18 18.96
C SER A 2 -12.63 -0.59 18.84
N ARG A 3 -12.20 -1.21 17.73
CA ARG A 3 -10.78 -1.56 17.48
C ARG A 3 -9.92 -0.36 17.05
N SER A 4 -10.51 0.78 16.70
CA SER A 4 -9.78 1.92 16.18
C SER A 4 -8.78 2.50 17.18
N CYS A 5 -7.52 2.58 16.75
CA CYS A 5 -6.43 3.23 17.48
C CYS A 5 -6.45 4.74 17.24
N ILE A 6 -6.82 5.18 16.04
CA ILE A 6 -6.94 6.59 15.68
C ILE A 6 -8.05 7.26 16.48
N TYR A 7 -9.23 6.63 16.57
CA TYR A 7 -10.32 7.17 17.38
C TYR A 7 -10.02 7.14 18.89
N HIS A 8 -9.26 6.14 19.35
CA HIS A 8 -8.77 6.09 20.73
C HIS A 8 -7.83 7.27 21.05
N LEU A 9 -6.86 7.55 20.16
CA LEU A 9 -5.99 8.72 20.27
C LEU A 9 -6.81 10.02 20.26
N HIS A 10 -7.73 10.16 19.31
CA HIS A 10 -8.61 11.33 19.20
C HIS A 10 -9.40 11.57 20.48
N SER A 11 -9.99 10.52 21.07
CA SER A 11 -10.72 10.61 22.33
C SER A 11 -9.82 11.03 23.49
N SER A 12 -8.60 10.52 23.55
CA SER A 12 -7.62 10.88 24.59
C SER A 12 -7.14 12.33 24.46
N LEU A 13 -6.93 12.83 23.24
CA LEU A 13 -6.64 14.24 22.97
C LEU A 13 -7.79 15.16 23.40
N LEU A 14 -9.03 14.81 23.05
CA LEU A 14 -10.23 15.56 23.46
C LEU A 14 -10.38 15.64 24.97
N SER A 15 -10.08 14.55 25.68
CA SER A 15 -10.07 14.50 27.15
C SER A 15 -8.85 15.16 27.80
N LYS A 16 -7.92 15.72 27.01
CA LYS A 16 -6.65 16.30 27.46
C LYS A 16 -5.80 15.33 28.29
N ARG A 17 -5.92 14.02 28.06
CA ARG A 17 -5.09 12.99 28.71
C ARG A 17 -3.71 12.89 28.08
N ILE A 18 -3.62 13.19 26.78
CA ILE A 18 -2.41 13.10 25.98
C ILE A 18 -2.19 14.46 25.31
N ASN A 19 -0.93 14.90 25.18
CA ASN A 19 -0.55 16.06 24.38
C ASN A 19 0.02 15.64 23.02
N PRO A 20 -0.21 16.42 21.94
CA PRO A 20 0.36 16.16 20.63
C PRO A 20 1.89 15.97 20.61
N GLU A 21 2.63 16.73 21.42
CA GLU A 21 4.09 16.63 21.49
C GLU A 21 4.58 15.29 22.03
N ASP A 22 3.85 14.70 22.98
CA ASP A 22 4.20 13.41 23.56
C ASP A 22 3.92 12.28 22.56
N VAL A 23 2.84 12.39 21.78
CA VAL A 23 2.57 11.51 20.61
C VAL A 23 3.73 11.56 19.63
N TRP A 24 4.16 12.77 19.23
CA TRP A 24 5.30 12.94 18.34
C TRP A 24 6.55 12.25 18.87
N ARG A 25 6.92 12.53 20.13
CA ARG A 25 8.14 12.02 20.76
C ARG A 25 8.14 10.49 20.83
N VAL A 26 7.02 9.88 21.23
CA VAL A 26 6.91 8.42 21.34
C VAL A 26 7.07 7.75 19.98
N PHE A 27 6.38 8.21 18.94
CA PHE A 27 6.45 7.55 17.62
C PHE A 27 7.78 7.80 16.90
N ILE A 28 8.38 8.99 17.02
CA ILE A 28 9.75 9.22 16.50
C ILE A 28 10.77 8.35 17.24
N GLY A 29 10.68 8.24 18.57
CA GLY A 29 11.57 7.38 19.35
C GLY A 29 11.47 5.90 18.95
N ARG A 30 10.26 5.43 18.61
CA ARG A 30 10.07 4.07 18.07
C ARG A 30 10.73 3.88 16.71
N ILE A 31 10.58 4.84 15.78
CA ILE A 31 11.26 4.80 14.47
C ILE A 31 12.78 4.76 14.66
N GLN A 32 13.32 5.63 15.51
CA GLN A 32 14.76 5.67 15.78
C GLN A 32 15.27 4.36 16.38
N ALA A 33 14.50 3.73 17.29
CA ALA A 33 14.86 2.44 17.87
C ALA A 33 14.92 1.31 16.82
N ASP A 34 14.01 1.31 15.84
CA ASP A 34 14.03 0.36 14.72
C ASP A 34 15.23 0.60 13.80
N MET A 35 15.41 1.85 13.34
CA MET A 35 16.53 2.24 12.46
C MET A 35 17.89 1.97 13.09
N GLN A 36 18.03 2.23 14.39
CA GLN A 36 19.26 1.95 15.13
C GLN A 36 19.52 0.45 15.21
N GLY A 37 18.47 -0.38 15.40
CA GLY A 37 18.60 -1.83 15.37
C GLY A 37 19.10 -2.37 14.02
N VAL A 38 18.65 -1.78 12.92
CA VAL A 38 19.16 -2.10 11.56
C VAL A 38 20.63 -1.73 11.44
N LYS A 39 20.99 -0.50 11.83
CA LYS A 39 22.35 0.03 11.76
C LYS A 39 23.35 -0.80 12.58
N ASP A 40 22.93 -1.26 13.76
CA ASP A 40 23.75 -2.06 14.65
C ASP A 40 23.77 -3.55 14.28
N GLY A 41 23.02 -3.97 13.25
CA GLY A 41 22.96 -5.37 12.80
C GLY A 41 22.29 -6.30 13.82
N LEU A 42 21.36 -5.80 14.62
CA LEU A 42 20.75 -6.58 15.70
C LEU A 42 19.77 -7.63 15.17
N SER A 43 19.72 -8.78 15.83
CA SER A 43 18.65 -9.77 15.58
C SER A 43 17.29 -9.23 16.04
N VAL A 44 17.27 -8.49 17.16
CA VAL A 44 16.10 -7.90 17.81
C VAL A 44 16.42 -6.45 18.23
N SER A 45 15.54 -5.50 17.87
CA SER A 45 15.64 -4.10 18.26
C SER A 45 15.20 -3.85 19.71
N LYS A 46 15.37 -2.62 20.21
CA LYS A 46 14.83 -2.20 21.52
C LYS A 46 13.30 -2.31 21.63
N LEU A 47 12.60 -2.48 20.51
CA LEU A 47 11.16 -2.72 20.48
C LEU A 47 10.79 -4.19 20.73
N GLY A 48 11.78 -5.09 20.89
CA GLY A 48 11.54 -6.52 21.06
C GLY A 48 11.11 -7.24 19.79
N LEU A 49 11.35 -6.62 18.62
CA LEU A 49 11.04 -7.13 17.28
C LEU A 49 12.30 -7.17 16.41
N PRO A 50 12.37 -8.02 15.37
CA PRO A 50 13.33 -7.86 14.28
C PRO A 50 13.36 -6.40 13.77
N PRO A 51 14.53 -5.76 13.67
CA PRO A 51 14.63 -4.47 13.00
C PRO A 51 14.12 -4.59 11.56
N THR A 52 13.19 -3.72 11.18
CA THR A 52 12.37 -3.93 9.97
C THR A 52 12.98 -3.36 8.70
N ASN A 53 13.87 -2.37 8.82
CA ASN A 53 14.35 -1.56 7.70
C ASN A 53 13.19 -0.92 6.89
N SER A 54 12.10 -0.59 7.59
CA SER A 54 10.87 -0.09 6.97
C SER A 54 10.89 1.40 6.67
N ILE A 55 11.80 2.17 7.25
CA ILE A 55 11.87 3.64 7.14
C ILE A 55 13.17 4.05 6.43
N LEU A 56 13.05 4.80 5.33
CA LEU A 56 14.20 5.37 4.58
C LEU A 56 14.69 6.68 5.18
N SER A 57 13.76 7.50 5.65
CA SER A 57 14.07 8.78 6.29
C SER A 57 12.99 9.13 7.30
N SER A 58 13.40 9.70 8.43
CA SER A 58 12.51 10.18 9.47
C SER A 58 12.82 11.63 9.81
N LEU A 59 11.89 12.28 10.50
CA LEU A 59 12.12 13.58 11.09
C LEU A 59 12.87 13.46 12.42
N SER A 60 13.33 14.60 12.95
CA SER A 60 14.01 14.68 14.24
C SER A 60 13.02 14.65 15.41
N GLU A 61 13.54 14.48 16.62
CA GLU A 61 12.76 14.50 17.87
C GLU A 61 12.05 15.84 18.10
N ILE A 62 12.61 16.93 17.55
CA ILE A 62 12.01 18.26 17.67
C ILE A 62 10.85 18.35 16.67
N MET A 63 9.64 18.48 17.20
CA MET A 63 8.43 18.66 16.39
C MET A 63 8.54 19.93 15.54
N PRO A 64 8.39 19.86 14.20
CA PRO A 64 8.38 21.03 13.34
C PRO A 64 7.25 21.98 13.74
N LYS A 65 7.51 23.31 13.73
CA LYS A 65 6.46 24.32 13.95
C LYS A 65 5.29 24.19 12.96
N SER A 66 5.56 23.70 11.75
CA SER A 66 4.57 23.41 10.71
C SER A 66 3.67 22.23 11.03
N SER A 67 4.00 21.43 12.06
CA SER A 67 3.21 20.31 12.56
C SER A 67 2.34 20.69 13.76
N VAL A 68 2.32 21.95 14.22
CA VAL A 68 1.45 22.35 15.34
C VAL A 68 0.00 22.42 14.85
N THR A 69 -0.85 21.54 15.39
CA THR A 69 -2.30 21.56 15.15
C THR A 69 -2.96 22.55 16.09
N ASN A 70 -3.97 23.29 15.61
CA ASN A 70 -4.80 24.11 16.49
C ASN A 70 -5.69 23.18 17.34
N PRO A 71 -5.50 23.11 18.67
CA PRO A 71 -6.21 22.17 19.54
C PRO A 71 -7.69 22.49 19.74
N ASP A 72 -8.19 23.64 19.27
CA ASP A 72 -9.54 24.10 19.62
C ASP A 72 -10.67 23.38 18.85
N THR A 73 -10.37 22.68 17.75
CA THR A 73 -11.34 21.86 16.99
C THR A 73 -10.69 20.61 16.36
N PRO A 74 -10.31 19.59 17.16
CA PRO A 74 -9.65 18.41 16.64
C PRO A 74 -10.60 17.55 15.80
N ASN A 75 -10.09 16.99 14.71
CA ASN A 75 -10.76 15.97 13.90
C ASN A 75 -10.08 14.60 14.09
N LEU A 76 -10.59 13.55 13.43
CA LEU A 76 -10.07 12.18 13.60
C LEU A 76 -8.57 12.04 13.30
N MET A 77 -8.02 12.85 12.40
CA MET A 77 -6.61 12.75 11.99
C MET A 77 -5.68 13.71 12.76
N THR A 78 -6.20 14.49 13.70
CA THR A 78 -5.39 15.42 14.50
C THR A 78 -4.33 14.66 15.30
N SER A 79 -3.07 15.05 15.08
CA SER A 79 -1.87 14.49 15.72
C SER A 79 -1.64 13.00 15.46
N VAL A 80 -2.29 12.41 14.46
CA VAL A 80 -2.09 11.01 14.09
C VAL A 80 -0.73 10.86 13.38
N PRO A 81 0.19 10.02 13.89
CA PRO A 81 1.48 9.75 13.25
C PRO A 81 1.31 8.87 12.02
N VAL A 82 1.74 9.38 10.87
CA VAL A 82 1.62 8.76 9.56
C VAL A 82 2.98 8.63 8.88
N VAL A 83 3.26 7.46 8.35
CA VAL A 83 4.40 7.21 7.45
C VAL A 83 3.92 7.23 6.00
N VAL A 84 4.70 7.82 5.10
CA VAL A 84 4.32 7.98 3.68
C VAL A 84 5.26 7.17 2.80
N LYS A 85 4.73 6.27 1.97
CA LYS A 85 5.53 5.52 0.99
C LYS A 85 6.37 6.44 0.12
N ASP A 86 7.61 6.04 -0.14
CA ASP A 86 8.61 6.93 -0.71
C ASP A 86 8.40 7.32 -2.19
N ASN A 87 7.37 6.77 -2.84
CA ASN A 87 6.89 7.23 -4.15
C ASN A 87 5.74 8.26 -4.08
N LEU A 88 5.36 8.73 -2.89
CA LEU A 88 4.51 9.90 -2.74
C LEU A 88 5.35 11.12 -2.35
N CYS A 89 5.19 12.18 -3.13
CA CYS A 89 5.88 13.44 -2.92
C CYS A 89 5.48 14.07 -1.58
N VAL A 90 6.49 14.52 -0.83
CA VAL A 90 6.35 15.38 0.34
C VAL A 90 7.19 16.64 0.08
N ASN A 91 6.60 17.82 0.28
CA ASN A 91 7.29 19.08 0.02
C ASN A 91 8.47 19.25 0.95
N TYR A 92 9.68 19.18 0.39
CA TYR A 92 10.92 19.20 1.15
C TYR A 92 11.12 20.50 1.95
N ARG A 93 10.58 21.62 1.46
CA ARG A 93 10.66 22.92 2.17
C ARG A 93 9.77 22.94 3.42
N ARG A 94 8.72 22.12 3.46
CA ARG A 94 7.83 21.99 4.63
C ARG A 94 8.35 20.95 5.61
N LEU A 95 8.71 19.77 5.10
CA LEU A 95 9.24 18.65 5.87
C LEU A 95 10.48 18.13 5.13
N PRO A 96 11.67 18.06 5.75
CA PRO A 96 12.92 17.66 5.09
C PRO A 96 13.01 16.15 4.82
N LEU A 97 11.99 15.61 4.14
CA LEU A 97 11.85 14.21 3.74
C LEU A 97 12.01 14.15 2.21
N LYS A 98 13.04 13.45 1.74
CA LYS A 98 13.26 13.24 0.30
C LYS A 98 12.21 12.30 -0.28
N THR A 99 12.09 12.26 -1.60
CA THR A 99 11.20 11.32 -2.31
C THR A 99 12.03 10.56 -3.32
N THR A 100 12.54 9.38 -2.94
CA THR A 100 13.56 8.66 -3.70
C THR A 100 13.01 7.50 -4.52
N CYS A 101 11.76 7.10 -4.29
CA CYS A 101 11.19 5.86 -4.85
C CYS A 101 12.08 4.63 -4.58
N ALA A 102 12.82 4.62 -3.48
CA ALA A 102 13.85 3.62 -3.18
C ALA A 102 14.87 3.40 -4.32
N SER A 103 15.11 4.42 -5.16
CA SER A 103 15.98 4.37 -6.32
C SER A 103 17.15 5.33 -6.20
N LYS A 104 18.32 4.89 -6.67
CA LYS A 104 19.48 5.76 -6.86
C LYS A 104 19.17 6.92 -7.82
N SER A 105 18.29 6.70 -8.80
CA SER A 105 17.84 7.71 -9.76
C SER A 105 17.26 8.97 -9.08
N LEU A 106 16.65 8.82 -7.90
CA LEU A 106 16.02 9.91 -7.16
C LEU A 106 16.53 10.05 -5.71
N GLU A 107 17.64 9.42 -5.34
CA GLU A 107 18.25 9.44 -4.00
C GLU A 107 18.31 10.86 -3.38
N ASN A 108 18.57 11.86 -4.22
CA ASN A 108 18.72 13.25 -3.82
C ASN A 108 17.57 14.16 -4.26
N PHE A 109 16.43 13.59 -4.65
CA PHE A 109 15.26 14.35 -5.06
C PHE A 109 14.51 14.94 -3.86
N CYS A 110 14.53 16.28 -3.79
CA CYS A 110 13.74 17.07 -2.86
C CYS A 110 12.50 17.58 -3.59
N SER A 111 11.33 16.99 -3.32
CA SER A 111 10.10 17.37 -4.02
C SER A 111 9.71 18.83 -3.68
N PRO A 112 9.32 19.64 -4.68
CA PRO A 112 8.88 21.01 -4.45
C PRO A 112 7.39 21.12 -4.05
N TYR A 113 6.66 20.02 -4.02
CA TYR A 113 5.23 19.96 -3.67
C TYR A 113 4.88 18.67 -2.93
N ASP A 114 3.71 18.65 -2.31
CA ASP A 114 3.13 17.46 -1.68
C ASP A 114 2.20 16.74 -2.65
N ALA A 115 2.11 15.42 -2.51
CA ALA A 115 1.02 14.67 -3.12
C ALA A 115 -0.34 15.16 -2.59
N ALA A 116 -1.38 15.04 -3.41
CA ALA A 116 -2.75 15.45 -3.07
C ALA A 116 -3.25 14.81 -1.76
N VAL A 117 -3.06 13.49 -1.64
CA VAL A 117 -3.41 12.72 -0.44
C VAL A 117 -2.59 13.10 0.79
N VAL A 118 -1.32 13.48 0.62
CA VAL A 118 -0.44 13.95 1.71
C VAL A 118 -0.90 15.34 2.18
N SER A 119 -1.20 16.23 1.23
CA SER A 119 -1.75 17.56 1.53
C SER A 119 -3.03 17.45 2.36
N SER A 120 -3.94 16.55 1.98
CA SER A 120 -5.20 16.33 2.71
C SER A 120 -4.97 15.92 4.17
N LEU A 121 -4.00 15.03 4.43
CA LEU A 121 -3.67 14.57 5.79
C LEU A 121 -3.02 15.67 6.62
N LEU A 122 -2.07 16.42 6.06
CA LEU A 122 -1.43 17.56 6.73
C LEU A 122 -2.48 18.62 7.13
N HIS A 123 -3.41 18.95 6.24
CA HIS A 123 -4.50 19.89 6.54
C HIS A 123 -5.49 19.35 7.57
N SER A 124 -5.61 18.03 7.70
CA SER A 124 -6.41 17.40 8.76
C SER A 124 -5.66 17.31 10.10
N GLY A 125 -4.40 17.77 10.13
CA GLY A 125 -3.58 17.80 11.34
C GLY A 125 -2.79 16.51 11.61
N ALA A 126 -2.65 15.61 10.64
CA ALA A 126 -1.81 14.43 10.80
C ALA A 126 -0.32 14.78 10.81
N PHE A 127 0.47 14.01 11.54
CA PHE A 127 1.93 14.15 11.60
C PHE A 127 2.58 13.21 10.58
N ILE A 128 3.17 13.76 9.52
CA ILE A 128 4.00 12.96 8.62
C ILE A 128 5.38 12.81 9.27
N ILE A 129 5.71 11.60 9.75
CA ILE A 129 6.90 11.37 10.59
C ILE A 129 8.05 10.68 9.86
N GLY A 130 7.83 10.18 8.64
CA GLY A 130 8.89 9.57 7.82
C GLY A 130 8.42 9.06 6.46
N LYS A 131 9.39 8.59 5.68
CA LYS A 131 9.19 7.92 4.38
C LYS A 131 9.46 6.43 4.52
N SER A 132 8.51 5.59 4.10
CA SER A 132 8.71 4.14 4.14
C SER A 132 9.47 3.60 2.93
N ASN A 133 10.26 2.57 3.18
CA ASN A 133 10.98 1.77 2.18
C ASN A 133 10.01 0.98 1.29
N MET A 134 10.48 0.62 0.10
CA MET A 134 9.67 0.00 -0.96
C MET A 134 10.56 -0.68 -2.01
N ASP A 135 9.99 -1.52 -2.88
CA ASP A 135 10.67 -1.90 -4.12
C ASP A 135 10.91 -0.67 -5.00
N GLU A 136 12.04 -0.65 -5.72
CA GLU A 136 12.44 0.47 -6.57
C GLU A 136 11.32 0.85 -7.55
N PHE A 137 10.90 2.13 -7.53
CA PHE A 137 9.78 2.65 -8.35
C PHE A 137 8.48 1.83 -8.27
N ALA A 138 8.25 1.18 -7.12
CA ALA A 138 7.11 0.30 -6.86
C ALA A 138 7.11 -1.01 -7.67
N MET A 139 8.24 -1.38 -8.28
CA MET A 139 8.37 -2.52 -9.19
C MET A 139 8.77 -3.82 -8.48
N GLY A 140 7.87 -4.38 -7.68
CA GLY A 140 8.09 -5.67 -7.03
C GLY A 140 6.94 -6.05 -6.11
N CYS A 141 6.99 -7.30 -5.62
CA CYS A 141 5.99 -7.87 -4.72
C CYS A 141 6.57 -8.35 -3.38
N GLY A 142 7.86 -8.08 -3.10
CA GLY A 142 8.53 -8.54 -1.87
C GLY A 142 9.21 -7.46 -1.03
N SER A 143 9.34 -6.22 -1.55
CA SER A 143 10.15 -5.14 -0.96
C SER A 143 11.60 -5.55 -0.72
N THR A 144 12.18 -6.25 -1.69
CA THR A 144 13.57 -6.72 -1.68
C THR A 144 14.49 -5.86 -2.55
N ASP A 145 13.92 -5.13 -3.52
CA ASP A 145 14.68 -4.55 -4.63
C ASP A 145 15.02 -3.06 -4.38
N SER A 146 15.01 -2.58 -3.13
CA SER A 146 15.35 -1.20 -2.76
C SER A 146 16.84 -0.92 -2.96
N ALA A 147 17.17 0.02 -3.86
CA ALA A 147 18.55 0.42 -4.12
C ALA A 147 19.12 1.37 -3.07
N VAL A 148 18.28 1.90 -2.16
CA VAL A 148 18.68 2.90 -1.14
C VAL A 148 19.00 2.25 0.20
N ALA A 149 18.19 1.28 0.63
CA ALA A 149 18.32 0.69 1.97
C ALA A 149 18.34 -0.85 1.97
N GLY A 150 18.12 -1.51 0.84
CA GLY A 150 17.99 -2.95 0.78
C GLY A 150 16.63 -3.47 1.30
N PRO A 151 16.52 -4.77 1.57
CA PRO A 151 15.23 -5.43 1.78
C PRO A 151 14.54 -4.99 3.08
N VAL A 152 13.21 -4.98 3.05
CA VAL A 152 12.35 -4.77 4.22
C VAL A 152 12.04 -6.12 4.87
N VAL A 153 12.38 -6.23 6.15
CA VAL A 153 12.16 -7.43 6.96
C VAL A 153 10.75 -7.43 7.53
N ASN A 154 10.05 -8.56 7.37
CA ASN A 154 8.75 -8.76 8.00
C ASN A 154 8.89 -8.83 9.54
N PRO A 155 8.14 -8.01 10.31
CA PRO A 155 8.19 -8.03 11.78
C PRO A 155 7.84 -9.39 12.42
N TRP A 156 7.13 -10.27 11.70
CA TRP A 156 6.80 -11.63 12.12
C TRP A 156 7.96 -12.63 11.95
N SER A 157 9.10 -12.20 11.42
CA SER A 157 10.29 -13.06 11.33
C SER A 157 10.71 -13.55 12.72
N GLU A 158 11.27 -14.75 12.80
CA GLU A 158 11.68 -15.35 14.07
C GLU A 158 12.70 -14.48 14.81
N LYS A 159 12.54 -14.38 16.13
CA LYS A 159 13.44 -13.58 16.99
C LYS A 159 14.75 -14.29 17.30
N ALA A 160 14.72 -15.63 17.34
CA ALA A 160 15.82 -16.48 17.79
C ALA A 160 16.78 -16.89 16.65
N ALA A 161 16.29 -16.97 15.41
CA ALA A 161 17.11 -17.29 14.25
C ALA A 161 17.55 -16.00 13.54
N SER A 162 18.83 -15.62 13.69
CA SER A 162 19.42 -14.47 12.98
C SER A 162 19.45 -14.64 11.45
N GLU A 163 19.18 -15.84 10.93
CA GLU A 163 19.44 -16.19 9.53
C GLU A 163 18.20 -16.16 8.63
N ILE A 164 16.99 -16.41 9.13
CA ILE A 164 15.79 -16.49 8.29
C ILE A 164 14.92 -15.25 8.47
N ARG A 165 15.18 -14.23 7.65
CA ARG A 165 14.33 -13.05 7.53
C ARG A 165 13.29 -13.26 6.43
N LEU A 166 12.03 -12.98 6.73
CA LEU A 166 10.92 -13.15 5.79
C LEU A 166 10.65 -11.86 5.01
N ILE A 167 10.15 -12.00 3.79
CA ILE A 167 9.68 -10.87 3.00
C ILE A 167 8.44 -10.23 3.65
N SER A 168 8.35 -8.90 3.54
CA SER A 168 7.19 -8.13 4.02
C SER A 168 6.09 -7.97 2.97
N GLY A 169 6.27 -8.55 1.79
CA GLY A 169 5.44 -8.28 0.62
C GLY A 169 5.79 -6.94 0.00
N GLY A 170 5.19 -6.60 -1.14
CA GLY A 170 5.61 -5.43 -1.88
C GLY A 170 4.60 -4.93 -2.91
N SER A 171 4.78 -3.72 -3.42
CA SER A 171 5.95 -2.86 -3.18
C SER A 171 5.83 -1.93 -1.97
N SER A 172 4.77 -1.98 -1.17
CA SER A 172 4.61 -1.14 0.03
C SER A 172 5.00 -1.89 1.33
N GLY A 173 6.00 -2.76 1.28
CA GLY A 173 6.41 -3.58 2.43
C GLY A 173 6.88 -2.73 3.61
N GLY A 174 7.61 -1.63 3.37
CA GLY A 174 7.98 -0.70 4.45
C GLY A 174 6.75 -0.06 5.11
N SER A 175 5.74 0.31 4.33
CA SER A 175 4.48 0.85 4.87
C SER A 175 3.75 -0.16 5.77
N ALA A 176 3.71 -1.43 5.37
CA ALA A 176 3.05 -2.49 6.15
C ALA A 176 3.86 -2.90 7.39
N ALA A 177 5.17 -3.07 7.24
CA ALA A 177 6.07 -3.41 8.35
C ALA A 177 6.11 -2.30 9.41
N ALA A 178 6.11 -1.03 9.00
CA ALA A 178 6.06 0.11 9.92
C ALA A 178 4.75 0.15 10.74
N VAL A 179 3.61 -0.17 10.12
CA VAL A 179 2.34 -0.30 10.84
C VAL A 179 2.39 -1.54 11.75
N ALA A 180 2.76 -2.72 11.25
CA ALA A 180 2.79 -3.95 12.06
C ALA A 180 3.72 -3.87 13.28
N ALA A 181 4.85 -3.16 13.18
CA ALA A 181 5.78 -2.92 14.29
C ALA A 181 5.39 -1.76 15.23
N GLY A 182 4.26 -1.08 14.96
CA GLY A 182 3.79 0.05 15.75
C GLY A 182 4.67 1.29 15.65
N LEU A 183 5.31 1.52 14.50
CA LEU A 183 6.11 2.72 14.22
C LEU A 183 5.25 3.91 13.80
N CYS A 184 3.99 3.68 13.44
CA CYS A 184 2.99 4.69 13.09
C CYS A 184 1.57 4.15 13.34
N LEU A 185 0.55 5.02 13.31
CA LEU A 185 -0.86 4.60 13.44
C LEU A 185 -1.55 4.40 12.09
N ALA A 186 -0.95 4.89 11.01
CA ALA A 186 -1.36 4.61 9.64
C ALA A 186 -0.19 4.87 8.70
N SER A 187 -0.24 4.29 7.51
CA SER A 187 0.66 4.66 6.43
C SER A 187 -0.07 4.88 5.11
N VAL A 188 0.45 5.83 4.35
CA VAL A 188 0.04 6.06 2.95
C VAL A 188 0.88 5.15 2.07
N ALA A 189 0.21 4.36 1.23
CA ALA A 189 0.81 3.39 0.33
C ALA A 189 0.39 3.67 -1.11
N SER A 190 0.83 2.82 -2.03
CA SER A 190 0.30 2.75 -3.40
C SER A 190 0.05 1.30 -3.80
N ASP A 191 -0.97 1.07 -4.61
CA ASP A 191 -1.36 -0.26 -5.09
C ASP A 191 -1.60 -0.22 -6.61
N THR A 192 -0.75 -0.94 -7.34
CA THR A 192 -0.79 -1.04 -8.81
C THR A 192 -1.17 -2.43 -9.29
N GLY A 193 -0.80 -3.46 -8.53
CA GLY A 193 -1.14 -4.86 -8.80
C GLY A 193 -1.39 -5.69 -7.55
N GLY A 194 -1.61 -5.07 -6.38
CA GLY A 194 -1.58 -5.75 -5.07
C GLY A 194 -0.71 -5.06 -4.03
N SER A 195 -0.03 -3.97 -4.42
CA SER A 195 1.12 -3.43 -3.69
C SER A 195 0.82 -2.82 -2.32
N ALA A 196 -0.43 -2.70 -1.90
CA ALA A 196 -0.80 -2.42 -0.52
C ALA A 196 -1.46 -3.63 0.17
N ARG A 197 -2.27 -4.40 -0.56
CA ARG A 197 -3.03 -5.54 -0.04
C ARG A 197 -2.14 -6.73 0.32
N LEU A 198 -1.18 -7.07 -0.56
CA LEU A 198 -0.21 -8.14 -0.34
C LEU A 198 0.70 -7.87 0.87
N PRO A 199 1.39 -6.72 0.98
CA PRO A 199 2.21 -6.47 2.16
C PRO A 199 1.39 -6.35 3.44
N ALA A 200 0.17 -5.80 3.38
CA ALA A 200 -0.73 -5.81 4.53
C ALA A 200 -1.06 -7.24 4.98
N ALA A 201 -1.33 -8.15 4.02
CA ALA A 201 -1.60 -9.55 4.29
C ALA A 201 -0.42 -10.26 4.98
N TYR A 202 0.79 -10.09 4.44
CA TYR A 202 2.00 -10.73 4.97
C TYR A 202 2.43 -10.17 6.33
N CYS A 203 2.17 -8.89 6.60
CA CYS A 203 2.50 -8.26 7.88
C CYS A 203 1.37 -8.34 8.92
N GLY A 204 0.22 -8.92 8.58
CA GLY A 204 -0.91 -9.08 9.50
C GLY A 204 -1.55 -7.76 9.91
N VAL A 205 -1.73 -6.85 8.95
CA VAL A 205 -2.38 -5.53 9.12
C VAL A 205 -3.43 -5.33 8.02
N VAL A 206 -4.20 -4.24 8.10
CA VAL A 206 -5.28 -3.98 7.16
C VAL A 206 -4.79 -3.08 6.03
N GLY A 207 -5.06 -3.47 4.78
CA GLY A 207 -4.65 -2.72 3.58
C GLY A 207 -5.83 -2.48 2.64
N LEU A 208 -6.17 -1.21 2.38
CA LEU A 208 -7.21 -0.82 1.44
C LEU A 208 -6.60 -0.25 0.16
N LYS A 209 -7.02 -0.83 -0.97
CA LYS A 209 -6.97 -0.18 -2.27
C LYS A 209 -8.35 0.39 -2.61
N PRO A 210 -8.52 1.73 -2.63
CA PRO A 210 -9.77 2.35 -3.05
C PRO A 210 -10.10 2.11 -4.53
N THR A 211 -11.30 2.50 -4.94
CA THR A 211 -11.73 2.54 -6.35
C THR A 211 -10.76 3.39 -7.16
N TYR A 212 -10.29 2.88 -8.31
CA TYR A 212 -9.52 3.69 -9.25
C TYR A 212 -10.37 4.89 -9.66
N THR A 213 -9.79 6.11 -9.69
CA THR A 213 -10.46 7.42 -9.86
C THR A 213 -11.11 8.05 -8.62
N LEU A 214 -11.25 7.36 -7.48
CA LEU A 214 -11.82 7.97 -6.28
C LEU A 214 -10.91 9.08 -5.71
N LEU A 215 -9.61 8.81 -5.70
CA LEU A 215 -8.57 9.68 -5.17
C LEU A 215 -7.63 10.16 -6.28
N SER A 216 -7.09 11.35 -6.10
CA SER A 216 -6.09 11.95 -6.98
C SER A 216 -4.75 11.24 -6.86
N ARG A 217 -4.13 10.97 -8.01
CA ARG A 217 -2.76 10.46 -8.11
C ARG A 217 -1.74 11.60 -8.23
N HIS A 218 -2.15 12.85 -8.06
CA HIS A 218 -1.23 13.98 -8.10
C HIS A 218 -0.14 13.83 -7.03
N GLY A 219 1.12 13.84 -7.47
CA GLY A 219 2.29 13.62 -6.63
C GLY A 219 2.53 12.18 -6.17
N LEU A 220 1.74 11.21 -6.65
CA LEU A 220 2.16 9.81 -6.68
C LEU A 220 3.04 9.63 -7.92
N ILE A 221 4.32 9.27 -7.70
CA ILE A 221 5.24 8.97 -8.80
C ILE A 221 4.78 7.68 -9.47
N PRO A 222 4.44 7.71 -10.78
CA PRO A 222 3.67 6.66 -11.41
C PRO A 222 4.51 5.42 -11.72
N LEU A 223 3.91 4.25 -11.48
CA LEU A 223 4.31 2.98 -12.07
C LEU A 223 3.48 2.73 -13.34
N VAL A 224 2.16 2.56 -13.20
CA VAL A 224 1.21 2.38 -14.30
C VAL A 224 0.03 3.34 -14.10
N ASN A 225 -0.09 4.38 -14.93
CA ASN A 225 -1.11 5.42 -14.73
C ASN A 225 -2.54 4.88 -14.78
N THR A 226 -2.77 3.84 -15.58
CA THR A 226 -4.09 3.22 -15.68
C THR A 226 -4.49 2.35 -14.49
N LEU A 227 -3.56 2.04 -13.58
CA LEU A 227 -3.78 1.08 -12.48
C LEU A 227 -3.40 1.62 -11.09
N ASP A 228 -2.51 2.61 -11.01
CA ASP A 228 -2.00 3.16 -9.76
C ASP A 228 -3.13 3.81 -8.94
N VAL A 229 -3.20 3.45 -7.66
CA VAL A 229 -4.11 4.08 -6.69
C VAL A 229 -3.34 4.41 -5.40
N PRO A 230 -3.50 5.61 -4.81
CA PRO A 230 -3.09 5.85 -3.43
C PRO A 230 -3.86 4.93 -2.49
N ALA A 231 -3.14 4.20 -1.65
CA ALA A 231 -3.68 3.16 -0.79
C ALA A 231 -3.43 3.49 0.69
N ILE A 232 -4.13 2.78 1.57
CA ILE A 232 -4.05 2.97 3.03
C ILE A 232 -3.61 1.65 3.65
N ILE A 233 -2.69 1.69 4.61
CA ILE A 233 -2.41 0.57 5.50
C ILE A 233 -2.55 1.06 6.94
N ALA A 234 -3.29 0.32 7.77
CA ALA A 234 -3.55 0.67 9.16
C ALA A 234 -3.75 -0.58 10.05
N PRO A 235 -3.71 -0.44 11.38
CA PRO A 235 -3.86 -1.57 12.31
C PRO A 235 -5.25 -2.22 12.28
N SER A 236 -6.29 -1.48 11.90
CA SER A 236 -7.67 -1.97 11.85
C SER A 236 -8.46 -1.38 10.70
N VAL A 237 -9.59 -2.01 10.35
CA VAL A 237 -10.53 -1.51 9.34
C VAL A 237 -11.09 -0.14 9.71
N SER A 238 -11.40 0.10 10.99
CA SER A 238 -11.84 1.42 11.46
C SER A 238 -10.75 2.49 11.31
N ASP A 239 -9.47 2.15 11.50
CA ASP A 239 -8.37 3.09 11.28
C ASP A 239 -8.19 3.44 9.79
N VAL A 240 -8.40 2.46 8.90
CA VAL A 240 -8.49 2.72 7.45
C VAL A 240 -9.63 3.69 7.14
N ALA A 241 -10.81 3.50 7.76
CA ALA A 241 -11.95 4.39 7.57
C ALA A 241 -11.66 5.83 8.04
N CYS A 242 -10.93 6.03 9.14
CA CYS A 242 -10.49 7.35 9.61
C CYS A 242 -9.63 8.08 8.56
N VAL A 243 -8.65 7.39 7.95
CA VAL A 243 -7.79 7.96 6.92
C VAL A 243 -8.59 8.29 5.64
N LEU A 244 -9.46 7.37 5.20
CA LEU A 244 -10.29 7.59 4.01
C LEU A 244 -11.29 8.74 4.22
N THR A 245 -11.84 8.89 5.42
CA THR A 245 -12.72 10.01 5.81
C THR A 245 -12.00 11.35 5.60
N SER A 246 -10.72 11.46 5.97
CA SER A 246 -9.94 12.67 5.76
C SER A 246 -9.75 13.02 4.29
N TRP A 247 -9.55 12.02 3.43
CA TRP A 247 -9.39 12.22 1.99
C TRP A 247 -10.70 12.53 1.25
N LEU A 248 -11.84 12.10 1.79
CA LEU A 248 -13.15 12.33 1.18
C LEU A 248 -13.93 13.48 1.85
N SER A 249 -13.27 14.31 2.66
CA SER A 249 -13.89 15.44 3.32
C SER A 249 -14.58 16.39 2.32
N PRO A 250 -15.88 16.70 2.48
CA PRO A 250 -16.58 17.60 1.57
C PRO A 250 -16.11 19.06 1.70
N ILE A 251 -15.47 19.42 2.81
CA ILE A 251 -14.95 20.77 3.10
C ILE A 251 -13.48 20.90 2.63
N ASN A 252 -12.78 19.77 2.50
CA ASN A 252 -11.39 19.72 2.07
C ASN A 252 -11.21 18.68 0.96
N ASN A 253 -11.11 19.16 -0.28
CA ASN A 253 -11.00 18.30 -1.46
C ASN A 253 -9.56 18.07 -1.95
N PHE A 254 -8.52 18.36 -1.15
CA PHE A 254 -7.11 18.25 -1.60
C PHE A 254 -6.78 16.87 -2.20
N ALA A 255 -7.30 15.79 -1.61
CA ALA A 255 -7.07 14.42 -2.09
C ALA A 255 -7.78 14.09 -3.42
N ARG A 256 -8.55 15.01 -4.00
CA ARG A 256 -9.35 14.81 -5.23
C ARG A 256 -9.11 15.86 -6.31
N ILE A 257 -8.10 16.72 -6.16
CA ILE A 257 -7.71 17.75 -7.14
C ILE A 257 -6.38 17.42 -7.83
N GLY A 258 -6.08 18.11 -8.94
CA GLY A 258 -4.78 18.01 -9.62
C GLY A 258 -4.56 16.74 -10.45
N ASP A 259 -5.62 15.94 -10.65
CA ASP A 259 -5.61 14.71 -11.46
C ASP A 259 -6.87 14.62 -12.33
N ALA A 260 -6.69 14.66 -13.65
CA ALA A 260 -7.77 14.60 -14.63
C ALA A 260 -8.49 13.24 -14.68
N THR A 261 -7.91 12.19 -14.10
CA THR A 261 -8.59 10.88 -14.01
C THR A 261 -9.50 10.77 -12.79
N CYS A 262 -9.50 11.76 -11.89
CA CYS A 262 -10.37 11.71 -10.71
C CYS A 262 -11.84 11.90 -11.12
N SER A 263 -12.70 10.99 -10.65
CA SER A 263 -14.12 10.98 -11.03
C SER A 263 -14.87 12.19 -10.47
N GLN A 264 -15.73 12.80 -11.29
CA GLN A 264 -16.62 13.88 -10.87
C GLN A 264 -17.84 13.29 -10.14
N LEU A 265 -17.72 13.15 -8.81
CA LEU A 265 -18.77 12.59 -7.96
C LEU A 265 -19.65 13.70 -7.38
N PRO A 266 -20.99 13.52 -7.30
CA PRO A 266 -21.87 14.52 -6.71
C PRO A 266 -21.49 14.85 -5.26
N HIS A 267 -21.65 16.12 -4.86
CA HIS A 267 -21.34 16.57 -3.50
C HIS A 267 -22.14 15.77 -2.44
N SER A 268 -23.42 15.51 -2.70
CA SER A 268 -24.27 14.71 -1.81
C SER A 268 -23.77 13.29 -1.62
N PHE A 269 -23.21 12.68 -2.67
CA PHE A 269 -22.62 11.34 -2.61
C PHE A 269 -21.39 11.31 -1.69
N LEU A 270 -20.49 12.29 -1.84
CA LEU A 270 -19.29 12.41 -1.00
C LEU A 270 -19.63 12.71 0.46
N THR A 271 -20.58 13.60 0.71
CA THR A 271 -21.03 13.92 2.07
C THR A 271 -21.62 12.69 2.75
N ARG A 272 -22.40 11.87 2.04
CA ARG A 272 -22.89 10.59 2.56
C ARG A 272 -21.74 9.64 2.89
N MET A 273 -20.82 9.41 1.95
CA MET A 273 -19.66 8.53 2.19
C MET A 273 -18.83 9.02 3.38
N TYR A 274 -18.59 10.33 3.47
CA TYR A 274 -17.86 10.95 4.57
C TYR A 274 -18.51 10.65 5.92
N ASN A 275 -19.84 10.77 6.03
CA ASN A 275 -20.56 10.50 7.28
C ASN A 275 -20.51 9.01 7.66
N GLU A 276 -20.73 8.11 6.70
CA GLU A 276 -20.66 6.65 6.91
C GLU A 276 -19.25 6.22 7.36
N LEU A 277 -18.20 6.72 6.70
CA LEU A 277 -16.82 6.42 7.07
C LEU A 277 -16.44 7.01 8.44
N GLN A 278 -16.95 8.20 8.76
CA GLN A 278 -16.72 8.80 10.07
C GLN A 278 -17.36 7.96 11.19
N ALA A 279 -18.58 7.46 10.98
CA ALA A 279 -19.24 6.56 11.92
C ALA A 279 -18.44 5.25 12.10
N LEU A 280 -18.02 4.63 10.98
CA LEU A 280 -17.21 3.42 11.01
C LEU A 280 -15.86 3.61 11.70
N GLY A 281 -15.22 4.77 11.50
CA GLY A 281 -13.96 5.14 12.16
C GLY A 281 -14.12 5.26 13.68
N LYS A 282 -15.30 5.70 14.15
CA LYS A 282 -15.66 5.71 15.59
C LYS A 282 -16.02 4.33 16.14
N GLY A 283 -16.12 3.32 15.26
CA GLY A 283 -16.46 1.94 15.60
C GLY A 283 -17.95 1.61 15.50
N ASP A 284 -18.75 2.44 14.84
CA ASP A 284 -20.15 2.12 14.52
C ASP A 284 -20.21 1.20 13.29
N LEU A 285 -20.40 -0.09 13.55
CA LEU A 285 -20.40 -1.14 12.53
C LEU A 285 -21.72 -1.25 11.75
N ASP A 286 -22.80 -0.63 12.24
CA ASP A 286 -24.16 -0.80 11.69
C ASP A 286 -24.62 0.40 10.86
N SER A 287 -23.87 1.51 10.90
CA SER A 287 -24.08 2.74 10.14
C SER A 287 -24.25 2.58 8.62
N ALA A 288 -23.76 1.49 8.02
CA ALA A 288 -23.85 1.20 6.59
C ALA A 288 -24.71 -0.03 6.24
N SER A 289 -25.48 -0.56 7.20
CA SER A 289 -26.24 -1.81 7.01
C SER A 289 -27.35 -1.68 5.95
N LYS A 290 -27.49 -2.74 5.14
CA LYS A 290 -28.65 -2.94 4.24
C LYS A 290 -29.72 -3.74 5.00
N ASP A 291 -30.99 -3.48 4.69
CA ASP A 291 -32.12 -4.28 5.20
C ASP A 291 -32.16 -5.72 4.65
N ALA A 292 -31.42 -5.99 3.57
CA ALA A 292 -31.35 -7.29 2.91
C ALA A 292 -30.00 -8.00 3.13
N PRO A 293 -29.99 -9.35 3.22
CA PRO A 293 -28.76 -10.15 3.23
C PRO A 293 -27.80 -9.78 2.11
N LEU A 294 -26.53 -9.55 2.43
CA LEU A 294 -25.50 -9.33 1.42
C LEU A 294 -25.18 -10.64 0.68
N ARG A 295 -25.04 -10.58 -0.64
CA ARG A 295 -24.64 -11.72 -1.48
C ARG A 295 -23.13 -11.71 -1.66
N ILE A 296 -22.45 -12.80 -1.35
CA ILE A 296 -21.00 -12.92 -1.42
C ILE A 296 -20.61 -13.99 -2.45
N GLY A 297 -19.76 -13.60 -3.39
CA GLY A 297 -19.19 -14.49 -4.40
C GLY A 297 -17.89 -15.13 -3.95
N ILE A 298 -17.77 -16.44 -4.17
CA ILE A 298 -16.53 -17.22 -4.03
C ILE A 298 -16.07 -17.65 -5.44
N PRO A 299 -15.06 -16.99 -6.04
CA PRO A 299 -14.68 -17.24 -7.42
C PRO A 299 -13.88 -18.53 -7.53
N LEU A 300 -14.32 -19.43 -8.42
CA LEU A 300 -13.67 -20.75 -8.59
C LEU A 300 -12.23 -20.62 -9.08
N GLU A 301 -11.95 -19.64 -9.93
CA GLU A 301 -10.63 -19.42 -10.55
C GLU A 301 -9.55 -18.95 -9.56
N TYR A 302 -9.90 -18.63 -8.31
CA TYR A 302 -8.95 -18.26 -7.27
C TYR A 302 -8.34 -19.47 -6.52
N HIS A 303 -8.76 -20.70 -6.86
CA HIS A 303 -8.03 -21.92 -6.51
C HIS A 303 -6.81 -22.06 -7.43
N VAL A 304 -5.86 -21.16 -7.25
CA VAL A 304 -4.67 -21.02 -8.10
C VAL A 304 -3.64 -22.12 -7.80
N PRO A 305 -2.78 -22.47 -8.77
CA PRO A 305 -1.64 -23.35 -8.49
C PRO A 305 -0.77 -22.80 -7.36
N GLY A 306 -0.43 -23.66 -6.40
CA GLY A 306 0.38 -23.28 -5.23
C GLY A 306 -0.41 -22.74 -4.03
N LEU A 307 -1.75 -22.65 -4.11
CA LEU A 307 -2.59 -22.32 -2.96
C LEU A 307 -2.37 -23.33 -1.84
N GLN A 308 -1.86 -22.85 -0.70
CA GLN A 308 -1.62 -23.68 0.48
C GLN A 308 -2.94 -24.09 1.14
N GLU A 309 -2.98 -25.34 1.63
CA GLU A 309 -4.18 -25.94 2.22
C GLU A 309 -4.70 -25.16 3.43
N GLU A 310 -3.81 -24.64 4.29
CA GLU A 310 -4.21 -23.83 5.44
C GLU A 310 -4.89 -22.50 5.04
N ILE A 311 -4.48 -21.90 3.91
CA ILE A 311 -5.11 -20.67 3.38
C ILE A 311 -6.49 -21.03 2.80
N CYS A 312 -6.58 -22.14 2.07
CA CYS A 312 -7.86 -22.64 1.54
C CYS A 312 -8.85 -22.95 2.66
N SER A 313 -8.41 -23.68 3.69
CA SER A 313 -9.24 -24.01 4.85
C SER A 313 -9.69 -22.77 5.62
N MET A 314 -8.82 -21.77 5.75
CA MET A 314 -9.18 -20.49 6.36
C MET A 314 -10.19 -19.73 5.49
N TRP A 315 -10.03 -19.76 4.17
CA TRP A 315 -10.98 -19.16 3.25
C TRP A 315 -12.38 -19.77 3.37
N ASP A 316 -12.48 -21.09 3.42
CA ASP A 316 -13.73 -21.82 3.66
C ASP A 316 -14.34 -21.47 5.03
N THR A 317 -13.51 -21.36 6.07
CA THR A 317 -13.95 -20.99 7.42
C THR A 317 -14.58 -19.59 7.44
N VAL A 318 -13.94 -18.62 6.80
CA VAL A 318 -14.46 -17.24 6.73
C VAL A 318 -15.70 -17.15 5.83
N ALA A 319 -15.78 -17.95 4.77
CA ALA A 319 -17.01 -18.11 3.98
C ALA A 319 -18.16 -18.67 4.84
N GLY A 320 -17.87 -19.64 5.73
CA GLY A 320 -18.81 -20.13 6.73
C GLY A 320 -19.29 -19.03 7.68
N TRP A 321 -18.38 -18.20 8.22
CA TRP A 321 -18.76 -17.07 9.10
C TRP A 321 -19.71 -16.09 8.43
N LEU A 322 -19.53 -15.82 7.14
CA LEU A 322 -20.43 -14.95 6.38
C LEU A 322 -21.85 -15.50 6.37
N ALA A 323 -22.01 -16.80 6.14
CA ALA A 323 -23.31 -17.46 6.15
C ALA A 323 -23.89 -17.55 7.57
N ASP A 324 -23.13 -18.12 8.50
CA ASP A 324 -23.63 -18.56 9.81
C ASP A 324 -23.72 -17.44 10.85
N HIS A 325 -22.85 -16.43 10.77
CA HIS A 325 -22.76 -15.38 11.78
C HIS A 325 -23.23 -14.01 11.26
N LEU A 326 -23.04 -13.75 9.97
CA LEU A 326 -23.41 -12.48 9.34
C LEU A 326 -24.63 -12.57 8.43
N SER A 327 -25.29 -13.74 8.36
CA SER A 327 -26.51 -13.97 7.57
C SER A 327 -26.39 -13.54 6.11
N CYS A 328 -25.20 -13.68 5.52
CA CYS A 328 -24.93 -13.38 4.12
C CYS A 328 -25.23 -14.60 3.24
N LEU A 329 -25.63 -14.35 1.99
CA LEU A 329 -25.84 -15.41 0.99
C LEU A 329 -24.52 -15.68 0.26
N VAL A 330 -23.87 -16.79 0.58
CA VAL A 330 -22.59 -17.16 -0.03
C VAL A 330 -22.83 -18.10 -1.22
N GLN A 331 -22.27 -17.76 -2.39
CA GLN A 331 -22.40 -18.57 -3.60
C GLN A 331 -21.11 -18.60 -4.43
N SER A 332 -20.87 -19.69 -5.14
CA SER A 332 -19.76 -19.77 -6.09
C SER A 332 -20.03 -18.90 -7.33
N VAL A 333 -18.99 -18.23 -7.82
CA VAL A 333 -19.04 -17.38 -9.02
C VAL A 333 -17.91 -17.72 -9.99
N ARG A 334 -18.00 -17.20 -11.22
CA ARG A 334 -17.02 -17.46 -12.29
C ARG A 334 -16.39 -16.16 -12.76
N LEU A 335 -15.06 -16.13 -12.79
CA LEU A 335 -14.24 -15.07 -13.39
C LEU A 335 -13.26 -15.71 -14.39
N PRO A 336 -13.76 -16.20 -15.54
CA PRO A 336 -13.01 -17.10 -16.42
C PRO A 336 -11.72 -16.52 -16.99
N HIS A 337 -11.59 -15.19 -17.07
CA HIS A 337 -10.40 -14.53 -17.60
C HIS A 337 -9.37 -14.13 -16.52
N THR A 338 -9.67 -14.32 -15.23
CA THR A 338 -8.74 -14.05 -14.11
C THR A 338 -7.38 -14.73 -14.27
N PRO A 339 -7.27 -15.99 -14.74
CA PRO A 339 -5.95 -16.63 -14.93
C PRO A 339 -5.01 -15.86 -15.88
N MET A 340 -5.54 -15.01 -16.76
CA MET A 340 -4.75 -14.19 -17.68
C MET A 340 -4.30 -12.85 -17.08
N ALA A 341 -4.76 -12.48 -15.89
CA ALA A 341 -4.59 -11.15 -15.32
C ALA A 341 -3.12 -10.75 -15.14
N THR A 342 -2.27 -11.62 -14.59
CA THR A 342 -0.83 -11.35 -14.41
C THR A 342 -0.10 -11.14 -15.73
N THR A 343 -0.50 -11.88 -16.78
CA THR A 343 0.05 -11.73 -18.13
C THR A 343 -0.36 -10.40 -18.76
N VAL A 344 -1.65 -10.04 -18.67
CA VAL A 344 -2.18 -8.76 -19.16
C VAL A 344 -1.48 -7.60 -18.45
N TYR A 345 -1.39 -7.66 -17.12
CA TYR A 345 -0.70 -6.68 -16.29
C TYR A 345 0.77 -6.52 -16.70
N SER A 346 1.50 -7.62 -16.90
CA SER A 346 2.91 -7.56 -17.28
C SER A 346 3.14 -6.77 -18.58
N VAL A 347 2.27 -6.97 -19.59
CA VAL A 347 2.36 -6.23 -20.86
C VAL A 347 2.01 -4.76 -20.66
N LEU A 348 0.89 -4.45 -20.01
CA LEU A 348 0.46 -3.07 -19.78
C LEU A 348 1.47 -2.30 -18.92
N CYS A 349 1.90 -2.90 -17.82
CA CYS A 349 2.89 -2.34 -16.91
C CYS A 349 4.19 -2.02 -17.64
N ALA A 350 4.75 -2.96 -18.41
CA ALA A 350 5.98 -2.71 -19.14
C ALA A 350 5.84 -1.54 -20.12
N THR A 351 4.73 -1.48 -20.88
CA THR A 351 4.52 -0.39 -21.86
C THR A 351 4.42 0.99 -21.20
N GLU A 352 3.69 1.10 -20.09
CA GLU A 352 3.60 2.37 -19.36
C GLU A 352 4.90 2.73 -18.64
N VAL A 353 5.62 1.74 -18.10
CA VAL A 353 6.94 1.95 -17.47
C VAL A 353 7.92 2.54 -18.47
N ALA A 354 8.00 2.00 -19.69
CA ALA A 354 8.90 2.53 -20.72
C ALA A 354 8.64 4.02 -21.00
N SER A 355 7.37 4.45 -21.00
CA SER A 355 7.00 5.85 -21.17
C SER A 355 7.21 6.68 -19.89
N ASN A 356 6.76 6.20 -18.74
CA ASN A 356 6.79 6.93 -17.47
C ASN A 356 8.21 7.21 -17.01
N MET A 357 9.10 6.22 -17.17
CA MET A 357 10.50 6.30 -16.76
C MET A 357 11.37 7.14 -17.71
N ALA A 358 10.87 7.53 -18.89
CA ALA A 358 11.63 8.33 -19.86
C ALA A 358 12.04 9.72 -19.30
N ARG A 359 11.30 10.23 -18.32
CA ARG A 359 11.54 11.55 -17.69
C ARG A 359 12.79 11.62 -16.79
N TYR A 360 13.33 10.47 -16.37
CA TYR A 360 14.51 10.41 -15.52
C TYR A 360 15.75 10.34 -16.41
N ASP A 361 16.27 11.52 -16.73
CA ASP A 361 17.38 11.75 -17.66
C ASP A 361 18.57 12.48 -16.99
N GLY A 362 18.40 12.91 -15.75
CA GLY A 362 19.42 13.63 -14.97
C GLY A 362 19.61 15.09 -15.38
N LEU A 363 18.75 15.66 -16.22
CA LEU A 363 18.86 17.07 -16.63
C LEU A 363 18.21 18.00 -15.61
N LYS A 364 16.92 17.78 -15.32
CA LYS A 364 16.16 18.68 -14.43
C LYS A 364 16.30 18.31 -12.94
N TYR A 365 16.35 17.02 -12.64
CA TYR A 365 16.40 16.50 -11.27
C TYR A 365 16.96 15.07 -11.26
N GLY A 366 17.22 14.55 -10.06
CA GLY A 366 17.71 13.19 -9.85
C GLY A 366 19.20 13.02 -10.12
N PHE A 367 19.60 11.75 -10.22
CA PHE A 367 20.96 11.31 -10.52
C PHE A 367 21.39 11.77 -11.91
N SER A 368 22.65 12.18 -12.05
CA SER A 368 23.19 12.68 -13.31
C SER A 368 24.69 12.43 -13.39
N THR A 369 25.15 11.80 -14.47
CA THR A 369 26.57 11.50 -14.68
C THR A 369 27.39 12.73 -15.04
N THR A 370 26.78 13.80 -15.56
CA THR A 370 27.49 15.06 -15.85
C THR A 370 27.97 15.77 -14.59
N LYS A 371 27.31 15.52 -13.44
CA LYS A 371 27.77 16.04 -12.15
C LYS A 371 28.96 15.25 -11.59
N LEU A 372 29.18 14.02 -12.07
CA LEU A 372 30.32 13.16 -11.67
C LEU A 372 31.60 13.50 -12.46
N SER A 373 31.48 13.97 -13.71
CA SER A 373 32.62 14.31 -14.57
C SER A 373 33.40 15.56 -14.17
N ASN A 374 32.97 16.31 -13.15
CA ASN A 374 33.74 17.45 -12.63
C ASN A 374 35.01 17.03 -11.86
N TYR A 375 35.28 15.72 -11.70
CA TYR A 375 36.45 15.21 -10.96
C TYR A 375 37.51 14.50 -11.83
N HIS A 376 37.25 14.24 -13.13
CA HIS A 376 38.25 13.68 -14.05
C HIS A 376 38.06 14.24 -15.47
N GLU A 377 39.01 15.06 -15.92
CA GLU A 377 38.96 15.85 -17.16
C GLU A 377 38.95 15.04 -18.47
N ASP A 378 39.13 13.72 -18.47
CA ASP A 378 39.35 12.94 -19.70
C ASP A 378 38.21 11.98 -20.12
N SER A 379 37.04 12.03 -19.48
CA SER A 379 35.89 11.19 -19.86
C SER A 379 34.56 11.96 -19.90
N LEU A 380 34.55 13.14 -20.53
CA LEU A 380 33.28 13.76 -20.91
C LEU A 380 32.55 12.83 -21.89
N LEU A 381 31.37 12.35 -21.48
CA LEU A 381 30.45 11.60 -22.35
C LEU A 381 30.20 12.44 -23.61
N LYS A 382 30.73 11.98 -24.75
CA LYS A 382 31.00 12.80 -25.96
C LYS A 382 29.75 13.41 -26.62
N ASN A 383 28.55 12.95 -26.26
CA ASN A 383 27.29 13.50 -26.76
C ASN A 383 26.10 13.20 -25.81
N THR A 384 24.98 13.88 -26.03
CA THR A 384 23.76 13.75 -25.21
C THR A 384 23.23 12.32 -25.14
N VAL A 385 23.40 11.51 -26.19
CA VAL A 385 22.98 10.10 -26.21
C VAL A 385 23.76 9.29 -25.18
N THR A 386 25.09 9.42 -25.19
CA THR A 386 25.95 8.75 -24.21
C THR A 386 25.67 9.21 -22.78
N GLN A 387 25.34 10.49 -22.59
CA GLN A 387 24.93 11.05 -21.30
C GLN A 387 23.63 10.42 -20.78
N TYR A 388 22.55 10.43 -21.58
CA TYR A 388 21.28 9.84 -21.18
C TYR A 388 21.42 8.34 -20.90
N SER A 389 22.14 7.63 -21.76
CA SER A 389 22.39 6.21 -21.58
C SER A 389 23.10 5.95 -20.25
N ALA A 390 24.22 6.63 -19.98
CA ALA A 390 24.98 6.42 -18.76
C ALA A 390 24.20 6.78 -17.49
N THR A 391 23.50 7.92 -17.47
CA THR A 391 22.64 8.33 -16.33
C THR A 391 21.59 7.28 -16.02
N ARG A 392 20.90 6.77 -17.05
CA ARG A 392 19.82 5.80 -16.86
C ARG A 392 20.35 4.43 -16.47
N SER A 393 21.41 3.95 -17.13
CA SER A 393 22.05 2.66 -16.83
C SER A 393 22.65 2.60 -15.43
N LEU A 394 23.19 3.71 -14.91
CA LEU A 394 23.78 3.76 -13.57
C LEU A 394 22.81 4.18 -12.47
N GLY A 395 21.65 4.75 -12.84
CA GLY A 395 20.65 5.27 -11.93
C GLY A 395 19.52 4.30 -11.62
N PHE A 396 19.16 3.40 -12.54
CA PHE A 396 18.10 2.42 -12.36
C PHE A 396 18.65 1.04 -12.02
N GLY A 397 17.97 0.29 -11.16
CA GLY A 397 18.23 -1.12 -10.93
C GLY A 397 17.73 -2.03 -12.05
N ASP A 398 18.13 -3.30 -11.98
CA ASP A 398 17.92 -4.29 -13.05
C ASP A 398 16.44 -4.54 -13.36
N VAL A 399 15.57 -4.53 -12.35
CA VAL A 399 14.12 -4.71 -12.52
C VAL A 399 13.53 -3.57 -13.36
N VAL A 400 13.88 -2.32 -13.02
CA VAL A 400 13.40 -1.13 -13.73
C VAL A 400 13.91 -1.15 -15.17
N GLN A 401 15.19 -1.43 -15.37
CA GLN A 401 15.77 -1.56 -16.71
C GLN A 401 15.09 -2.66 -17.54
N GLY A 402 14.89 -3.85 -16.95
CA GLY A 402 14.21 -4.98 -17.60
C GLY A 402 12.78 -4.64 -18.04
N ARG A 403 12.01 -3.95 -17.19
CA ARG A 403 10.64 -3.50 -17.54
C ARG A 403 10.64 -2.41 -18.62
N ILE A 404 11.63 -1.51 -18.64
CA ILE A 404 11.82 -0.53 -19.73
C ILE A 404 12.10 -1.24 -21.06
N PHE A 405 13.02 -2.22 -21.08
CA PHE A 405 13.34 -2.98 -22.28
C PHE A 405 12.12 -3.75 -22.81
N ALA A 406 11.41 -4.47 -21.93
CA ALA A 406 10.19 -5.18 -22.29
C ALA A 406 9.10 -4.22 -22.83
N GLY A 407 8.96 -3.05 -22.22
CA GLY A 407 8.01 -2.04 -22.66
C GLY A 407 8.31 -1.51 -24.04
N ASN A 408 9.57 -1.17 -24.32
CA ASN A 408 10.01 -0.75 -25.65
C ASN A 408 9.76 -1.85 -26.69
N PHE A 409 10.00 -3.12 -26.35
CA PHE A 409 9.66 -4.24 -27.24
C PHE A 409 8.16 -4.28 -27.58
N PHE A 410 7.27 -4.19 -26.58
CA PHE A 410 5.83 -4.22 -26.80
C PHE A 410 5.29 -2.98 -27.54
N LEU A 411 6.05 -1.88 -27.56
CA LEU A 411 5.73 -0.66 -28.28
C LEU A 411 6.28 -0.61 -29.72
N LEU A 412 7.11 -1.58 -30.13
CA LEU A 412 7.50 -1.73 -31.53
C LEU A 412 6.25 -1.96 -32.39
N ARG A 413 6.20 -1.35 -33.57
CA ARG A 413 5.02 -1.33 -34.46
C ARG A 413 4.31 -2.70 -34.58
N ASP A 414 5.06 -3.75 -34.94
CA ASP A 414 4.48 -5.07 -35.16
C ASP A 414 4.08 -5.76 -33.84
N GLN A 415 4.86 -5.55 -32.78
CA GLN A 415 4.62 -6.14 -31.46
C GLN A 415 3.43 -5.50 -30.77
N GLN A 416 3.20 -4.20 -30.99
CA GLN A 416 2.05 -3.47 -30.48
C GLN A 416 0.74 -4.06 -31.04
N CYS A 417 0.69 -4.34 -32.34
CA CYS A 417 -0.46 -4.97 -32.98
C CYS A 417 -0.70 -6.41 -32.49
N ARG A 418 0.36 -7.17 -32.21
CA ARG A 418 0.27 -8.57 -31.77
C ARG A 418 -0.02 -8.71 -30.28
N HIS A 419 0.81 -8.11 -29.42
CA HIS A 419 0.81 -8.33 -27.98
C HIS A 419 0.02 -7.27 -27.22
N LEU A 420 0.31 -5.98 -27.42
CA LEU A 420 -0.38 -4.93 -26.65
C LEU A 420 -1.88 -4.86 -26.97
N ALA A 421 -2.25 -4.98 -28.24
CA ALA A 421 -3.65 -5.03 -28.64
C ALA A 421 -4.36 -6.28 -28.09
N ALA A 422 -3.69 -7.44 -28.03
CA ALA A 422 -4.25 -8.64 -27.42
C ALA A 422 -4.43 -8.48 -25.91
N ALA A 423 -3.44 -7.93 -25.21
CA ALA A 423 -3.53 -7.64 -23.78
C ALA A 423 -4.69 -6.68 -23.48
N ARG A 424 -4.89 -5.62 -24.27
CA ARG A 424 -6.03 -4.69 -24.12
C ARG A 424 -7.39 -5.36 -24.35
N ARG A 425 -7.49 -6.30 -25.30
CA ARG A 425 -8.72 -7.08 -25.52
C ARG A 425 -9.03 -8.00 -24.34
N LEU A 426 -8.03 -8.70 -23.81
CA LEU A 426 -8.18 -9.54 -22.61
C LEU A 426 -8.47 -8.70 -21.36
N TRP A 427 -7.85 -7.52 -21.25
CA TRP A 427 -8.12 -6.58 -20.16
C TRP A 427 -9.61 -6.20 -20.10
N ARG A 428 -10.22 -5.89 -21.26
CA ARG A 428 -11.67 -5.65 -21.36
C ARG A 428 -12.48 -6.85 -20.86
N LEU A 429 -12.11 -8.07 -21.24
CA LEU A 429 -12.81 -9.30 -20.83
C LEU A 429 -12.73 -9.53 -19.32
N ILE A 430 -11.55 -9.32 -18.71
CA ILE A 430 -11.37 -9.39 -17.25
C ILE A 430 -12.32 -8.39 -16.55
N LYS A 431 -12.38 -7.15 -17.04
CA LYS A 431 -13.29 -6.14 -16.48
C LYS A 431 -14.76 -6.53 -16.64
N GLU A 432 -15.13 -7.09 -17.80
CA GLU A 432 -16.50 -7.57 -18.07
C GLU A 432 -16.91 -8.72 -17.15
N ASP A 433 -15.99 -9.62 -16.79
CA ASP A 433 -16.26 -10.72 -15.86
C ASP A 433 -16.70 -10.18 -14.49
N PHE A 434 -15.95 -9.22 -13.92
CA PHE A 434 -16.34 -8.61 -12.65
C PHE A 434 -17.66 -7.86 -12.74
N MET A 435 -17.88 -7.09 -13.81
CA MET A 435 -19.15 -6.38 -14.01
C MET A 435 -20.35 -7.33 -13.98
N LYS A 436 -20.26 -8.46 -14.70
CA LYS A 436 -21.32 -9.49 -14.72
C LYS A 436 -21.48 -10.16 -13.36
N VAL A 437 -20.38 -10.48 -12.68
CA VAL A 437 -20.46 -11.13 -11.35
C VAL A 437 -21.18 -10.24 -10.35
N PHE A 438 -20.91 -8.93 -10.33
CA PHE A 438 -21.58 -7.99 -9.41
C PHE A 438 -23.08 -7.77 -9.69
N GLU A 439 -23.62 -8.26 -10.82
CA GLU A 439 -25.08 -8.34 -11.00
C GLU A 439 -25.70 -9.38 -10.04
N SER A 440 -24.95 -10.44 -9.76
CA SER A 440 -25.38 -11.59 -8.93
C SER A 440 -24.93 -11.52 -7.48
N VAL A 441 -23.85 -10.80 -7.17
CA VAL A 441 -23.29 -10.67 -5.81
C VAL A 441 -22.99 -9.21 -5.45
N ASP A 442 -22.99 -8.89 -4.17
CA ASP A 442 -22.62 -7.56 -3.65
C ASP A 442 -21.10 -7.43 -3.44
N PHE A 443 -20.45 -8.50 -2.97
CA PHE A 443 -19.00 -8.53 -2.72
C PHE A 443 -18.41 -9.88 -3.13
N ILE A 444 -17.09 -9.94 -3.27
CA ILE A 444 -16.34 -11.17 -3.58
C ILE A 444 -15.30 -11.38 -2.48
N LEU A 445 -15.23 -12.59 -1.91
CA LEU A 445 -14.22 -12.97 -0.91
C LEU A 445 -13.18 -13.87 -1.58
N THR A 446 -11.90 -13.53 -1.43
CA THR A 446 -10.77 -14.27 -2.01
C THR A 446 -9.58 -14.34 -1.08
N PRO A 447 -8.63 -15.29 -1.27
CA PRO A 447 -7.29 -15.15 -0.72
C PRO A 447 -6.59 -13.89 -1.25
N VAL A 448 -5.60 -13.39 -0.51
CA VAL A 448 -4.74 -12.28 -0.98
C VAL A 448 -3.51 -12.83 -1.72
N SER A 449 -2.94 -13.93 -1.23
CA SER A 449 -1.78 -14.63 -1.79
C SER A 449 -2.02 -16.14 -1.71
N PRO A 450 -1.46 -16.95 -2.63
CA PRO A 450 -1.54 -18.40 -2.56
C PRO A 450 -0.71 -19.01 -1.42
N SER A 451 0.27 -18.29 -0.88
CA SER A 451 1.21 -18.82 0.11
C SER A 451 1.54 -17.81 1.22
N LEU A 452 2.08 -18.33 2.31
CA LEU A 452 2.71 -17.53 3.36
C LEU A 452 4.03 -16.89 2.88
N PRO A 453 4.50 -15.79 3.52
CA PRO A 453 5.77 -15.17 3.16
C PRO A 453 6.94 -16.15 3.34
N ILE A 454 7.78 -16.22 2.31
CA ILE A 454 9.02 -17.01 2.30
C ILE A 454 10.22 -16.16 2.75
N SER A 455 11.39 -16.80 2.86
CA SER A 455 12.61 -16.09 3.22
C SER A 455 13.03 -15.10 2.13
N ILE A 456 13.67 -13.99 2.52
CA ILE A 456 14.23 -13.00 1.60
C ILE A 456 15.23 -13.67 0.64
N ASP A 457 16.05 -14.61 1.13
CA ASP A 457 17.04 -15.33 0.33
C ASP A 457 16.41 -16.21 -0.73
N GLU A 458 15.38 -16.99 -0.37
CA GLU A 458 14.66 -17.84 -1.32
C GLU A 458 13.93 -16.99 -2.37
N PHE A 459 13.26 -15.93 -1.94
CA PHE A 459 12.56 -15.01 -2.82
C PHE A 459 13.53 -14.34 -3.81
N SER A 460 14.69 -13.91 -3.32
CA SER A 460 15.70 -13.19 -4.10
C SER A 460 16.36 -14.05 -5.20
N LYS A 461 16.26 -15.38 -5.12
CA LYS A 461 16.77 -16.30 -6.16
C LYS A 461 15.90 -16.35 -7.43
N LEU A 462 14.62 -16.00 -7.31
CA LEU A 462 13.70 -15.95 -8.44
C LEU A 462 13.87 -14.65 -9.22
N ASP A 463 13.51 -14.60 -10.51
CA ASP A 463 13.43 -13.34 -11.24
C ASP A 463 12.14 -12.56 -10.90
N ASN A 464 12.14 -11.25 -11.12
CA ASN A 464 11.02 -10.37 -10.75
C ASN A 464 9.67 -10.76 -11.39
N ARG A 465 9.67 -11.29 -12.62
CA ARG A 465 8.43 -11.71 -13.29
C ARG A 465 7.88 -12.98 -12.64
N THR A 466 8.74 -13.94 -12.33
CA THR A 466 8.32 -15.17 -11.63
C THR A 466 7.74 -14.85 -10.26
N ARG A 467 8.42 -14.00 -9.47
CA ARG A 467 7.93 -13.53 -8.15
C ARG A 467 6.52 -12.92 -8.26
N THR A 468 6.31 -11.94 -9.14
CA THR A 468 5.00 -11.28 -9.35
C THR A 468 3.93 -12.26 -9.83
N THR A 469 4.28 -13.22 -10.68
CA THR A 469 3.31 -14.20 -11.20
C THR A 469 2.79 -15.13 -10.10
N LEU A 470 3.62 -15.42 -9.09
CA LEU A 470 3.25 -16.27 -7.96
C LEU A 470 2.46 -15.48 -6.90
N ASP A 471 2.99 -14.34 -6.46
CA ASP A 471 2.46 -13.63 -5.28
C ASP A 471 1.29 -12.67 -5.61
N ASP A 472 1.26 -12.08 -6.81
CA ASP A 472 0.22 -11.11 -7.19
C ASP A 472 -0.98 -11.74 -7.92
N VAL A 473 -1.02 -13.07 -8.03
CA VAL A 473 -2.03 -13.80 -8.85
C VAL A 473 -3.47 -13.53 -8.41
N CYS A 474 -3.70 -13.32 -7.11
CA CYS A 474 -5.04 -13.05 -6.55
C CYS A 474 -5.39 -11.55 -6.51
N THR A 475 -4.45 -10.65 -6.76
CA THR A 475 -4.62 -9.21 -6.51
C THR A 475 -4.72 -8.38 -7.78
N VAL A 476 -4.01 -8.76 -8.85
CA VAL A 476 -3.88 -7.98 -10.11
C VAL A 476 -5.19 -7.74 -10.84
N ALA A 477 -6.06 -8.76 -10.89
CA ALA A 477 -7.33 -8.68 -11.63
C ALA A 477 -8.24 -7.54 -11.10
N VAL A 478 -8.10 -7.21 -9.81
CA VAL A 478 -8.80 -6.10 -9.15
C VAL A 478 -8.29 -4.75 -9.67
N ASN A 479 -6.98 -4.57 -9.82
CA ASN A 479 -6.40 -3.33 -10.36
C ASN A 479 -6.80 -3.13 -11.82
N LEU A 480 -6.69 -4.19 -12.63
CA LEU A 480 -7.15 -4.18 -14.01
C LEU A 480 -8.63 -3.76 -14.08
N SER A 481 -9.45 -4.21 -13.14
CA SER A 481 -10.87 -3.85 -13.11
C SER A 481 -11.16 -2.52 -12.42
N GLY A 482 -10.17 -1.83 -11.83
CA GLY A 482 -10.34 -0.55 -11.15
C GLY A 482 -11.17 -0.60 -9.85
N LEU A 483 -11.43 -1.78 -9.31
CA LEU A 483 -12.38 -2.03 -8.20
C LEU A 483 -11.75 -1.77 -6.83
N PRO A 484 -12.51 -1.33 -5.81
CA PRO A 484 -11.99 -1.27 -4.44
C PRO A 484 -11.79 -2.68 -3.87
N ALA A 485 -10.73 -2.86 -3.09
CA ALA A 485 -10.48 -4.10 -2.34
C ALA A 485 -9.73 -3.85 -1.05
N ILE A 486 -10.09 -4.60 -0.01
CA ILE A 486 -9.47 -4.55 1.31
C ILE A 486 -8.91 -5.92 1.68
N SER A 487 -7.67 -5.95 2.16
CA SER A 487 -7.01 -7.08 2.78
C SER A 487 -7.01 -6.91 4.30
N PHE A 488 -7.31 -7.98 5.03
CA PHE A 488 -7.30 -7.98 6.50
C PHE A 488 -6.95 -9.37 7.05
N PRO A 489 -6.25 -9.44 8.21
CA PRO A 489 -5.87 -10.71 8.83
C PRO A 489 -7.08 -11.40 9.47
N VAL A 490 -7.16 -12.72 9.29
CA VAL A 490 -8.28 -13.55 9.79
C VAL A 490 -7.83 -14.64 10.76
N GLY A 491 -6.54 -14.97 10.77
CA GLY A 491 -6.00 -15.98 11.67
C GLY A 491 -4.48 -16.10 11.56
N LEU A 492 -3.92 -17.04 12.32
CA LEU A 492 -2.52 -17.42 12.22
C LEU A 492 -2.42 -18.82 11.61
N SER A 493 -1.41 -19.01 10.79
CA SER A 493 -0.97 -20.31 10.30
C SER A 493 -0.72 -21.24 11.48
N SER A 494 -1.32 -22.43 11.44
CA SER A 494 -1.11 -23.47 12.44
C SER A 494 0.32 -24.04 12.40
N THR A 495 0.99 -23.93 11.24
CA THR A 495 2.32 -24.53 11.00
C THR A 495 3.45 -23.56 11.29
N ARG A 496 3.31 -22.29 10.90
CA ARG A 496 4.38 -21.28 11.00
C ARG A 496 4.07 -20.11 11.92
N GLY A 497 2.84 -20.01 12.44
CA GLY A 497 2.43 -18.89 13.29
C GLY A 497 2.42 -17.52 12.57
N LEU A 498 2.39 -17.53 11.24
CA LEU A 498 2.36 -16.33 10.40
C LEU A 498 0.93 -15.89 10.08
N PRO A 499 0.67 -14.59 9.80
CA PRO A 499 -0.67 -14.13 9.46
C PRO A 499 -1.23 -14.79 8.20
N ILE A 500 -2.46 -15.27 8.29
CA ILE A 500 -3.30 -15.59 7.14
C ILE A 500 -4.31 -14.46 6.99
N SER A 501 -4.36 -13.88 5.80
CA SER A 501 -5.23 -12.74 5.48
C SER A 501 -6.06 -13.03 4.24
N LEU A 502 -7.28 -12.51 4.23
CA LEU A 502 -8.19 -12.60 3.09
C LEU A 502 -8.52 -11.21 2.55
N GLN A 503 -9.15 -11.21 1.39
CA GLN A 503 -9.51 -10.00 0.66
C GLN A 503 -11.01 -9.97 0.39
N LEU A 504 -11.64 -8.82 0.65
CA LEU A 504 -12.95 -8.48 0.09
C LEU A 504 -12.79 -7.52 -1.07
N ILE A 505 -13.51 -7.79 -2.16
CA ILE A 505 -13.57 -6.95 -3.36
C ILE A 505 -15.01 -6.44 -3.52
N GLY A 506 -15.17 -5.14 -3.71
CA GLY A 506 -16.47 -4.51 -3.93
C GLY A 506 -16.63 -3.91 -5.32
N PRO A 507 -17.86 -3.56 -5.73
CA PRO A 507 -18.10 -2.79 -6.93
C PRO A 507 -17.58 -1.35 -6.79
N TYR A 508 -17.56 -0.61 -7.89
CA TYR A 508 -17.10 0.79 -7.90
C TYR A 508 -17.81 1.64 -6.83
N PHE A 509 -17.01 2.40 -6.07
CA PHE A 509 -17.46 3.35 -5.06
C PHE A 509 -18.25 2.76 -3.88
N SER A 510 -18.04 1.46 -3.60
CA SER A 510 -18.71 0.76 -2.49
C SER A 510 -17.88 0.73 -1.20
N GLU A 511 -16.88 1.60 -1.03
CA GLU A 511 -15.92 1.53 0.07
C GLU A 511 -16.61 1.51 1.44
N CYS A 512 -17.67 2.29 1.66
CA CYS A 512 -18.34 2.32 2.97
C CYS A 512 -18.90 0.95 3.37
N GLN A 513 -19.63 0.30 2.45
CA GLN A 513 -20.22 -1.03 2.67
C GLN A 513 -19.15 -2.12 2.72
N LEU A 514 -18.12 -2.02 1.86
CA LEU A 514 -16.97 -2.91 1.85
C LEU A 514 -16.25 -2.91 3.20
N LEU A 515 -15.97 -1.71 3.73
CA LEU A 515 -15.30 -1.52 5.02
C LEU A 515 -16.20 -1.93 6.19
N SER A 516 -17.51 -1.69 6.12
CA SER A 516 -18.44 -2.17 7.16
C SER A 516 -18.46 -3.70 7.25
N LEU A 517 -18.54 -4.41 6.12
CA LEU A 517 -18.47 -5.87 6.10
C LEU A 517 -17.10 -6.39 6.58
N ALA A 518 -16.02 -5.77 6.12
CA ALA A 518 -14.66 -6.11 6.56
C ALA A 518 -14.48 -5.91 8.07
N ALA A 519 -15.04 -4.85 8.65
CA ALA A 519 -14.96 -4.59 10.09
C ALA A 519 -15.75 -5.63 10.91
N LYS A 520 -16.89 -6.11 10.40
CA LYS A 520 -17.65 -7.21 11.02
C LYS A 520 -16.86 -8.53 10.99
N LEU A 521 -16.21 -8.85 9.87
CA LEU A 521 -15.33 -10.02 9.77
C LEU A 521 -14.06 -9.88 10.62
N GLU A 522 -13.43 -8.71 10.65
CA GLU A 522 -12.28 -8.42 11.52
C GLU A 522 -12.64 -8.64 13.00
N HIS A 523 -13.83 -8.22 13.42
CA HIS A 523 -14.35 -8.47 14.76
C HIS A 523 -14.55 -9.97 15.02
N GLN A 524 -15.16 -10.70 14.07
CA GLN A 524 -15.38 -12.14 14.18
C GLN A 524 -14.06 -12.94 14.25
N ALA A 525 -13.07 -12.54 13.46
CA ALA A 525 -11.77 -13.20 13.39
C ALA A 525 -11.01 -13.14 14.71
N CYS A 526 -11.26 -12.13 15.55
CA CYS A 526 -10.56 -11.94 16.83
C CYS A 526 -9.02 -11.94 16.70
N PHE A 527 -8.49 -11.63 15.51
CA PHE A 527 -7.05 -11.69 15.22
C PHE A 527 -6.25 -10.85 16.22
N GLN A 528 -5.17 -11.43 16.74
CA GLN A 528 -4.26 -10.77 17.66
C GLN A 528 -3.08 -10.18 16.87
N PRO A 529 -2.98 -8.85 16.77
CA PRO A 529 -1.87 -8.23 16.07
C PRO A 529 -0.57 -8.42 16.83
N LEU A 530 0.56 -8.37 16.10
CA LEU A 530 1.90 -8.47 16.70
C LEU A 530 2.13 -7.40 17.76
N ILE A 531 1.59 -6.19 17.54
CA ILE A 531 1.66 -5.05 18.45
C ILE A 531 0.27 -4.48 18.69
N ASN A 532 -0.09 -4.34 19.96
CA ASN A 532 -1.28 -3.60 20.36
C ASN A 532 -0.99 -2.10 20.32
N HIS A 533 -1.50 -1.42 19.28
CA HIS A 533 -1.26 0.00 19.08
C HIS A 533 -1.94 0.87 20.15
N LYS A 534 -3.03 0.39 20.76
CA LYS A 534 -3.68 1.12 21.85
C LYS A 534 -2.83 1.17 23.10
N SER A 535 -2.12 0.09 23.44
CA SER A 535 -1.22 0.11 24.61
C SER A 535 -0.05 1.07 24.40
N ILE A 536 0.36 1.34 23.16
CA ILE A 536 1.33 2.42 22.87
C ILE A 536 0.70 3.77 23.20
N ILE A 537 -0.53 4.02 22.76
CA ILE A 537 -1.24 5.27 23.04
C ILE A 537 -1.49 5.44 24.55
N ASP A 538 -1.87 4.38 25.25
CA ASP A 538 -2.12 4.39 26.70
C ASP A 538 -0.84 4.58 27.53
N SER A 539 0.34 4.38 26.93
CA SER A 539 1.64 4.61 27.58
C SER A 539 2.14 6.05 27.46
N ILE A 540 1.48 6.88 26.66
CA ILE A 540 1.73 8.32 26.53
C ILE A 540 0.97 9.02 27.65
#